data_AF-A0A959R532-F1
#
_entry.id   AF-A0A959R532-F1
#
_cell.length_a   1.000
_cell.length_b   1.000
_cell.length_c   1.000
_cell.angle_alpha   90.00
_cell.angle_beta   90.00
_cell.angle_gamma   90.00
#
_symmetry.space_group_name_H-M   'P 1'
#
loop_
_entity.id
_entity.type
_entity.pdbx_description
1 polymer ?
#
loop_
_entity_poly.entity_id
_entity_poly.type
_entity_poly.pdbx_seq_one_letter_code
_entity_poly.pdbx_strand_id
1 'polypeptide(L)'
;MIAIDNILVADAVIKEQFVCDLGKCKGACCVDGDAGAPLANDELDKINEVYDKVLPYLNQESKNELNRQGRYVYDKEYGWVTPTINSKVCVYGIKDAAGIVKCGIEQAYIDGKIKWKKPI
;
A
#
# COMPACT_ATOMS: atom_id res chain seq x y z
N MET A 1 -23.25 -2.35 -22.74
CA MET A 1 -23.53 -1.36 -21.69
C MET A 1 -24.61 -1.95 -20.80
N ILE A 2 -24.53 -1.77 -19.49
CA ILE A 2 -25.51 -2.28 -18.53
C ILE A 2 -26.31 -1.09 -17.98
N ALA A 3 -27.64 -1.16 -18.02
CA ALA A 3 -28.50 -0.16 -17.38
C ALA A 3 -28.85 -0.62 -15.95
N ILE A 4 -28.60 0.23 -14.96
CA ILE A 4 -29.02 0.04 -13.56
C ILE A 4 -29.81 1.28 -13.16
N ASP A 5 -31.09 1.10 -12.85
CA ASP A 5 -32.06 2.19 -12.73
C ASP A 5 -32.02 3.13 -13.96
N ASN A 6 -31.65 4.39 -13.76
CA ASN A 6 -31.53 5.40 -14.81
C ASN A 6 -30.05 5.71 -15.18
N ILE A 7 -29.11 4.82 -14.81
CA ILE A 7 -27.67 4.99 -15.03
C ILE A 7 -27.18 3.97 -16.06
N LEU A 8 -26.47 4.45 -17.08
CA LEU A 8 -25.80 3.60 -18.07
C LEU A 8 -24.34 3.34 -17.66
N VAL A 9 -24.02 2.09 -17.40
CA VAL A 9 -22.68 1.62 -17.06
C VAL A 9 -22.00 1.06 -18.31
N ALA A 10 -20.81 1.59 -18.64
CA ALA A 10 -20.03 1.12 -19.78
C ALA A 10 -19.52 -0.30 -19.57
N ASP A 11 -19.44 -1.11 -20.63
CA ASP A 11 -18.92 -2.48 -20.54
C ASP A 11 -17.45 -2.53 -20.09
N ALA A 12 -16.69 -1.46 -20.35
CA ALA A 12 -15.32 -1.32 -19.87
C ALA A 12 -15.22 -1.44 -18.34
N VAL A 13 -16.22 -0.93 -17.60
CA VAL A 13 -16.25 -1.04 -16.13
C VAL A 13 -16.35 -2.49 -15.66
N ILE A 14 -16.92 -3.38 -16.48
CA ILE A 14 -17.07 -4.80 -16.16
C ILE A 14 -15.87 -5.62 -16.66
N LYS A 15 -15.25 -5.19 -17.75
CA LYS A 15 -14.18 -5.93 -18.43
C LYS A 15 -12.80 -5.62 -17.86
N GLU A 16 -12.60 -4.40 -17.36
CA GLU A 16 -11.31 -3.98 -16.85
C GLU A 16 -11.03 -4.62 -15.49
N GLN A 17 -9.77 -5.01 -15.29
CA GLN A 17 -9.31 -5.56 -14.04
C GLN A 17 -8.76 -4.45 -13.16
N PHE A 18 -9.55 -4.04 -12.17
CA PHE A 18 -9.19 -3.02 -11.19
C PHE A 18 -8.34 -3.56 -10.03
N VAL A 19 -7.97 -4.85 -10.07
CA VAL A 19 -7.15 -5.50 -9.04
C VAL A 19 -5.73 -5.69 -9.56
N CYS A 20 -4.74 -5.39 -8.73
CA CYS A 20 -3.33 -5.62 -9.05
C CYS A 20 -3.04 -7.10 -9.35
N ASP A 21 -2.55 -7.39 -10.56
CA ASP A 21 -1.98 -8.68 -10.92
C ASP A 21 -0.47 -8.68 -10.67
N LEU A 22 -0.07 -9.02 -9.44
CA LEU A 22 1.33 -9.12 -9.03
C LEU A 22 2.11 -10.20 -9.81
N GLY A 23 1.40 -11.18 -10.39
CA GLY A 23 2.00 -12.17 -11.28
C GLY A 23 2.56 -11.54 -12.56
N LYS A 24 1.86 -10.52 -13.10
CA LYS A 24 2.26 -9.79 -14.31
C LYS A 24 3.14 -8.57 -14.02
N CYS A 25 2.72 -7.69 -13.10
CA CYS A 25 3.41 -6.42 -12.89
C CYS A 25 4.58 -6.50 -11.92
N LYS A 26 4.69 -7.58 -11.12
CA LYS A 26 5.72 -7.78 -10.08
C LYS A 26 5.79 -6.65 -9.03
N GLY A 27 4.75 -5.83 -8.95
CA GLY A 27 4.69 -4.66 -8.07
C GLY A 27 5.34 -3.39 -8.65
N ALA A 28 5.49 -3.27 -9.98
CA ALA A 28 6.07 -2.09 -10.63
C ALA A 28 5.42 -0.77 -10.17
N CYS A 29 4.08 -0.71 -10.10
CA CYS A 29 3.36 0.47 -9.59
C CYS A 29 3.67 0.81 -8.12
N CYS A 30 4.15 -0.15 -7.33
CA CYS A 30 4.56 0.06 -5.94
C CYS A 30 6.02 0.52 -5.82
N VAL A 31 6.79 0.47 -6.92
CA VAL A 31 8.21 0.86 -7.00
C VAL A 31 8.36 2.22 -7.67
N ASP A 32 7.56 2.49 -8.69
CA ASP A 32 7.64 3.70 -9.50
C ASP A 32 6.62 4.78 -9.09
N GLY A 33 6.10 4.70 -7.85
CA GLY A 33 5.15 5.67 -7.33
C GLY A 33 5.84 6.95 -6.86
N ASP A 34 5.31 8.10 -7.30
CA ASP A 34 5.84 9.42 -6.88
C ASP A 34 5.51 9.74 -5.41
N ALA A 35 4.43 9.18 -4.90
CA ALA A 35 4.00 9.28 -3.51
C ALA A 35 3.63 7.89 -2.97
N GLY A 36 3.74 7.71 -1.65
CA GLY A 36 3.32 6.47 -1.01
C GLY A 36 1.79 6.34 -0.98
N ALA A 37 1.31 5.19 -0.51
CA ALA A 37 -0.12 4.92 -0.45
C ALA A 37 -0.85 5.98 0.40
N PRO A 38 -1.97 6.55 -0.10
CA PRO A 38 -2.79 7.48 0.67
C PRO A 38 -3.39 6.79 1.89
N LEU A 39 -3.64 7.60 2.92
CA LEU A 39 -4.13 7.20 4.23
C LEU A 39 -5.29 8.08 4.64
N ALA A 40 -6.40 7.45 5.04
CA ALA A 40 -7.46 8.13 5.75
C ALA A 40 -7.04 8.43 7.20
N ASN A 41 -7.68 9.43 7.83
CA ASN A 41 -7.33 9.85 9.19
C ASN A 41 -7.50 8.71 10.22
N ASP A 42 -8.48 7.83 10.03
CA ASP A 42 -8.73 6.67 10.88
C ASP A 42 -7.71 5.53 10.67
N GLU A 43 -7.03 5.48 9.52
CA GLU A 43 -5.95 4.54 9.27
C GLU A 43 -4.65 4.88 10.04
N LEU A 44 -4.46 6.14 10.45
CA LEU A 44 -3.24 6.58 11.14
C LEU A 44 -3.04 5.86 12.48
N ASP A 45 -4.10 5.81 13.28
CA ASP A 45 -4.07 5.10 14.57
C ASP A 45 -3.91 3.60 14.37
N LYS A 46 -4.50 3.04 13.31
CA LYS A 46 -4.34 1.63 12.96
C LYS A 46 -2.90 1.30 12.58
N ILE A 47 -2.24 2.17 11.81
CA ILE A 47 -0.81 2.04 11.51
C ILE A 47 0.02 2.06 12.79
N ASN A 48 -0.30 2.97 13.72
CA ASN A 48 0.40 3.05 15.00
C ASN A 48 0.23 1.77 15.83
N GLU A 49 -0.98 1.18 15.87
CA GLU A 49 -1.27 -0.07 16.59
C GLU A 49 -0.52 -1.28 16.01
N VAL A 50 -0.36 -1.36 14.68
CA VAL A 50 0.25 -2.52 14.02
C VAL A 50 1.75 -2.39 13.80
N TYR A 51 2.31 -1.20 13.96
CA TYR A 51 3.69 -0.85 13.61
C TYR A 51 4.73 -1.86 14.11
N ASP A 52 4.72 -2.16 15.42
CA ASP A 52 5.71 -3.04 16.03
C ASP A 52 5.69 -4.47 15.47
N LYS A 53 4.51 -4.91 15.00
CA LYS A 53 4.31 -6.23 14.39
C LYS A 53 4.70 -6.25 12.92
N VAL A 54 4.67 -5.10 12.24
CA VAL A 54 5.07 -4.94 10.84
C VAL A 54 6.58 -4.73 10.72
N LEU A 55 7.20 -4.09 11.71
CA LEU A 55 8.64 -3.77 11.72
C LEU A 55 9.57 -4.96 11.38
N PRO A 56 9.32 -6.21 11.83
CA PRO A 56 10.16 -7.37 11.48
C PRO A 56 10.16 -7.73 10.00
N TYR A 57 9.12 -7.33 9.25
CA TYR A 57 9.00 -7.61 7.81
C TYR A 57 9.86 -6.65 6.97
N LEU A 58 10.19 -5.48 7.52
CA LEU A 58 10.82 -4.40 6.78
C LEU A 58 12.35 -4.56 6.72
N ASN A 59 12.94 -4.17 5.60
CA ASN A 59 14.38 -4.13 5.44
C ASN A 59 15.00 -2.95 6.23
N GLN A 60 16.33 -2.93 6.36
CA GLN A 60 17.01 -1.90 7.15
C GLN A 60 16.82 -0.48 6.59
N GLU A 61 16.78 -0.35 5.26
CA GLU A 61 16.57 0.94 4.58
C GLU A 61 15.20 1.53 4.95
N SER A 62 14.15 0.72 4.88
CA SER A 62 12.79 1.09 5.28
C SER A 62 12.72 1.52 6.74
N LYS A 63 13.39 0.79 7.63
CA LYS A 63 13.45 1.12 9.08
C LYS A 63 14.15 2.46 9.32
N ASN A 64 15.26 2.70 8.63
CA ASN A 64 15.97 3.97 8.72
C ASN A 64 15.08 5.13 8.25
N GLU A 65 14.34 4.92 7.16
CA GLU A 65 13.47 5.95 6.61
C GLU A 65 12.25 6.22 7.48
N LEU A 66 11.67 5.19 8.09
CA LEU A 66 10.62 5.31 9.11
C LEU A 66 11.10 6.09 10.34
N ASN A 67 12.35 5.88 10.78
CA ASN A 67 12.94 6.65 11.88
C ASN A 67 13.17 8.13 11.50
N ARG A 68 13.42 8.41 10.22
CA ARG A 68 13.71 9.77 9.72
C ARG A 68 12.45 10.57 9.44
N GLN A 69 11.47 9.97 8.77
CA GLN A 69 10.25 10.63 8.30
C GLN A 69 9.05 10.42 9.23
N GLY A 70 9.05 9.35 10.01
CA GLY A 70 7.88 8.87 10.74
C GLY A 70 7.10 7.81 9.99
N ARG A 71 5.99 7.36 10.57
CA ARG A 71 5.16 6.25 10.07
C ARG A 71 4.26 6.63 8.89
N TYR A 72 4.00 7.92 8.76
CA TYR A 72 3.20 8.57 7.73
C TYR A 72 3.64 10.03 7.64
N VAL A 73 3.47 10.64 6.47
CA VAL A 73 3.82 12.03 6.18
C VAL A 73 2.64 12.75 5.55
N TYR A 74 2.59 14.07 5.69
CA TYR A 74 1.57 14.89 5.04
C TYR A 74 2.10 15.38 3.69
N ASP A 75 1.43 14.95 2.63
CA ASP A 75 1.59 15.43 1.27
C ASP A 75 0.58 16.56 0.97
N LYS A 76 1.00 17.56 0.18
CA LYS A 76 0.17 18.73 -0.10
C LYS A 76 -0.98 18.45 -1.07
N GLU A 77 -0.81 17.47 -1.95
CA GLU A 77 -1.79 17.08 -2.97
C GLU A 77 -2.67 15.93 -2.47
N TYR A 78 -2.06 14.96 -1.79
CA TYR A 78 -2.72 13.70 -1.42
C TYR A 78 -3.11 13.58 0.06
N GLY A 79 -2.77 14.57 0.89
CA GLY A 79 -3.03 14.53 2.34
C GLY A 79 -2.10 13.55 3.06
N TRP A 80 -2.60 12.73 3.98
CA TRP A 80 -1.75 11.75 4.66
C TRP A 80 -1.36 10.62 3.72
N VAL A 81 -0.07 10.32 3.64
CA VAL A 81 0.47 9.22 2.82
C VAL A 81 1.52 8.43 3.59
N THR A 82 1.74 7.18 3.19
CA THR A 82 2.91 6.43 3.67
C THR A 82 4.20 7.06 3.13
N PRO A 83 5.31 7.06 3.88
CA PRO A 83 6.57 7.59 3.39
C PRO A 83 7.14 6.70 2.26
N THR A 84 8.01 7.29 1.45
CA THR A 84 8.74 6.60 0.37
C THR A 84 10.25 6.66 0.59
N ILE A 85 10.94 5.62 0.13
CA ILE A 85 12.40 5.57 0.04
C ILE A 85 12.80 6.18 -1.31
N ASN A 86 13.62 7.23 -1.27
CA ASN A 86 14.12 7.93 -2.47
C ASN A 86 13.02 8.33 -3.47
N SER A 87 11.83 8.70 -2.99
CA SER A 87 10.66 9.06 -3.81
C SER A 87 10.27 8.00 -4.84
N LYS A 88 10.37 6.72 -4.45
CA LYS A 88 10.08 5.57 -5.31
C LYS A 88 9.23 4.54 -4.59
N VAL A 89 9.87 3.67 -3.81
CA VAL A 89 9.17 2.56 -3.15
C VAL A 89 8.62 3.02 -1.80
N CYS A 90 7.39 2.62 -1.48
CA CYS A 90 6.82 2.80 -0.15
C CYS A 90 7.71 2.14 0.92
N VAL A 91 7.90 2.77 2.08
CA VAL A 91 8.68 2.19 3.21
C VAL A 91 8.08 0.89 3.75
N TYR A 92 6.81 0.61 3.49
CA TYR A 92 6.18 -0.67 3.83
C TYR A 92 6.31 -1.71 2.71
N GLY A 93 6.96 -1.37 1.59
CA GLY A 93 7.23 -2.28 0.49
C GLY A 93 8.31 -3.30 0.84
N ILE A 94 8.00 -4.58 0.70
CA ILE A 94 8.92 -5.70 0.90
C ILE A 94 9.05 -6.50 -0.39
N LYS A 95 10.20 -7.13 -0.63
CA LYS A 95 10.39 -8.06 -1.75
C LYS A 95 10.31 -9.49 -1.24
N ASP A 96 9.53 -10.32 -1.92
CA ASP A 96 9.50 -11.75 -1.64
C ASP A 96 10.67 -12.49 -2.31
N ALA A 97 10.74 -13.82 -2.10
CA ALA A 97 11.79 -14.67 -2.66
C ALA A 97 11.78 -14.72 -4.20
N ALA A 98 10.66 -14.40 -4.85
CA ALA A 98 10.55 -14.30 -6.31
C ALA A 98 10.86 -12.89 -6.84
N GLY A 99 11.26 -11.96 -5.95
CA GLY A 99 11.54 -10.57 -6.30
C GLY A 99 10.29 -9.71 -6.49
N ILE A 100 9.10 -10.22 -6.15
CA ILE A 100 7.84 -9.49 -6.26
C ILE A 100 7.71 -8.53 -5.09
N VAL A 101 7.40 -7.26 -5.37
CA VAL A 101 7.13 -6.26 -4.34
C VAL A 101 5.72 -6.46 -3.77
N LYS A 102 5.65 -6.58 -2.45
CA LYS A 102 4.44 -6.76 -1.64
C LYS A 102 4.39 -5.71 -0.53
N CYS A 103 3.22 -5.52 0.06
CA CYS A 103 3.06 -4.69 1.25
C CYS A 103 3.34 -5.51 2.52
N GLY A 104 4.23 -5.03 3.39
CA GLY A 104 4.56 -5.65 4.67
C GLY A 104 3.41 -5.63 5.67
N ILE A 105 2.53 -4.61 5.61
CA ILE A 105 1.31 -4.56 6.44
C ILE A 105 0.35 -5.68 6.00
N GLU A 106 0.12 -5.84 4.70
CA GLU A 106 -0.72 -6.91 4.16
C GLU A 106 -0.12 -8.29 4.48
N GLN A 107 1.20 -8.45 4.37
CA GLN A 107 1.86 -9.70 4.72
C GLN A 107 1.70 -10.04 6.21
N ALA A 108 1.83 -9.05 7.11
CA ALA A 108 1.59 -9.26 8.54
C ALA A 108 0.13 -9.66 8.84
N TYR A 109 -0.83 -9.19 8.04
CA TYR A 109 -2.23 -9.60 8.14
C TYR A 109 -2.42 -11.05 7.65
N ILE A 110 -1.87 -11.39 6.48
CA ILE A 110 -1.90 -12.75 5.90
C ILE A 110 -1.29 -13.77 6.87
N ASP A 111 -0.20 -13.40 7.54
CA ASP A 111 0.48 -14.24 8.54
C ASP A 111 -0.23 -14.26 9.91
N GLY A 112 -1.37 -13.58 10.05
CA GLY A 112 -2.18 -13.51 11.27
C GLY A 112 -1.51 -12.74 12.43
N LYS A 113 -0.45 -11.97 12.18
CA LYS A 113 0.22 -11.17 13.23
C LYS A 113 -0.61 -9.96 13.64
N ILE A 114 -1.34 -9.39 12.69
CA ILE A 114 -2.26 -8.26 12.89
C ILE A 114 -3.67 -8.66 12.47
N LYS A 115 -4.68 -8.04 13.09
CA LYS A 115 -6.10 -8.29 12.76
C LYS A 115 -6.67 -7.30 11.76
N TRP A 116 -6.05 -6.14 11.65
CA TRP A 116 -6.45 -5.10 10.72
C TRP A 116 -5.90 -5.43 9.34
N LYS A 117 -6.79 -5.48 8.36
CA LYS A 117 -6.44 -5.49 6.94
C LYS A 117 -6.58 -4.05 6.44
N LYS A 118 -5.49 -3.49 5.91
CA LYS A 118 -5.56 -2.16 5.30
C LYS A 118 -6.55 -2.20 4.12
N PRO A 119 -7.54 -1.31 4.04
CA PRO A 119 -8.40 -1.22 2.88
C PRO A 119 -7.55 -0.85 1.65
N ILE A 120 -7.87 -1.49 0.51
CA ILE A 120 -7.25 -1.26 -0.80
C ILE A 120 -7.99 -0.12 -1.49
#